data_AF-A0A4Q5NY51-F1
#
_entry.id   AF-A0A4Q5NY51-F1
#
_cell.length_a   1.000
_cell.length_b   1.000
_cell.length_c   1.000
_cell.angle_alpha   90.00
_cell.angle_beta   90.00
_cell.angle_gamma   90.00
#
_symmetry.space_group_name_H-M   'P 1'
#
loop_
_entity.id
_entity.type
_entity.pdbx_description
1 polymer ?
#
loop_
_entity_poly.entity_id
_entity_poly.type
_entity_poly.pdbx_seq_one_letter_code
_entity_poly.pdbx_strand_id
1 'polypeptide(L)'
;MSDSLDRLYQAVLAARDLDPATSRTAKLFRHGPDKIAKKLAEEAIEVVIDAVGGRPDGVIRESADLLYNLAVLWAAAGVRPEQVWAEMTRRERLMGIAEKLPKPPKPVKSVVKSRNSGRRPIAAVDQRIRKLG
;
A
#
# COMPACT_ATOMS: atom_id res chain seq x y z
N MET A 1 13.56 7.11 2.72
CA MET A 1 12.49 8.13 2.57
C MET A 1 11.71 8.33 3.87
N SER A 2 11.27 7.27 4.57
CA SER A 2 10.70 7.39 5.92
C SER A 2 11.62 8.21 6.84
N ASP A 3 12.91 7.86 6.89
CA ASP A 3 13.90 8.57 7.71
C ASP A 3 13.94 10.10 7.47
N SER A 4 13.86 10.55 6.21
CA SER A 4 13.90 11.98 5.88
C SER A 4 12.64 12.71 6.35
N LEU A 5 11.47 12.10 6.21
CA LEU A 5 10.19 12.65 6.66
C LEU A 5 10.04 12.57 8.18
N ASP A 6 10.55 11.53 8.81
CA ASP A 6 10.58 11.37 10.26
C ASP A 6 11.49 12.47 10.87
N ARG A 7 12.69 12.67 10.31
CA ARG A 7 13.58 13.78 10.68
C ARG A 7 12.92 15.15 10.49
N LEU A 8 12.23 15.36 9.37
CA LEU A 8 11.50 16.60 9.09
C LEU A 8 10.42 16.84 10.14
N TYR A 9 9.65 15.81 10.48
CA TYR A 9 8.62 15.87 11.51
C TYR A 9 9.21 16.20 12.88
N GLN A 10 10.34 15.57 13.27
CA GLN A 10 11.03 15.90 14.52
C GLN A 10 11.53 17.35 14.54
N ALA A 11 12.07 17.84 13.43
CA ALA A 11 12.49 19.24 13.30
C ALA A 11 11.29 20.21 13.40
N VAL A 12 10.14 19.85 12.83
CA VAL A 12 8.89 20.62 12.96
C VAL A 12 8.44 20.70 14.42
N LEU A 13 8.46 19.58 15.15
CA LEU A 13 8.11 19.56 16.58
C LEU A 13 9.06 20.43 17.40
N ALA A 14 10.36 20.33 17.17
CA ALA A 14 11.36 21.16 17.84
C ALA A 14 11.20 22.65 17.52
N ALA A 15 10.77 22.98 16.30
CA ALA A 15 10.62 24.35 15.83
C ALA A 15 9.26 24.99 16.17
N ARG A 16 8.29 24.22 16.66
CA ARG A 16 6.90 24.67 16.92
C ARG A 16 6.84 25.80 17.94
N ASP A 17 7.62 25.69 19.01
CA ASP A 17 7.55 26.56 20.18
C ASP A 17 8.69 27.62 20.18
N LEU A 18 9.39 27.76 19.05
CA LEU A 18 10.38 28.83 18.82
C LEU A 18 9.71 30.20 18.66
N ASP A 19 10.51 31.27 18.62
CA ASP A 19 10.00 32.62 18.35
C ASP A 19 9.34 32.71 16.96
N PRO A 20 8.02 32.99 16.89
CA PRO A 20 7.30 33.16 15.62
C PRO A 20 7.77 34.34 14.75
N ALA A 21 8.58 35.26 15.28
CA ALA A 21 9.19 36.34 14.48
C ALA A 21 10.33 35.82 13.59
N THR A 22 11.00 34.73 13.99
CA THR A 22 12.17 34.19 13.29
C THR A 22 11.95 32.77 12.74
N SER A 23 11.02 32.00 13.31
CA SER A 23 10.68 30.64 12.88
C SER A 23 9.41 30.61 12.03
N ARG A 24 9.55 30.15 10.77
CA ARG A 24 8.41 29.92 9.86
C ARG A 24 7.42 28.90 10.45
N THR A 25 7.93 27.87 11.11
CA THR A 25 7.14 26.81 11.72
C THR A 25 6.32 27.36 12.88
N ALA A 26 6.96 28.06 13.82
CA ALA A 26 6.27 28.66 14.96
C ALA A 26 5.22 29.69 14.50
N LYS A 27 5.51 30.46 13.44
CA LYS A 27 4.54 31.36 12.82
C LYS A 27 3.29 30.63 12.35
N LEU A 28 3.44 29.48 11.68
CA LEU A 28 2.30 28.67 11.24
C LEU A 28 1.47 28.16 12.42
N PHE A 29 2.13 27.62 13.45
CA PHE A 29 1.45 27.13 14.66
C PHE A 29 0.72 28.24 15.42
N ARG A 30 1.31 29.43 15.53
CA ARG A 30 0.66 30.61 16.10
C ARG A 30 -0.62 31.00 15.33
N HIS A 31 -0.64 30.83 14.01
CA HIS A 31 -1.82 31.11 13.19
C HIS A 31 -2.88 30.00 13.24
N GLY A 32 -2.56 28.83 13.78
CA GLY A 32 -3.50 27.75 14.01
C GLY A 32 -3.77 26.85 12.79
N PRO A 33 -4.62 25.82 12.98
CA PRO A 33 -4.82 24.74 12.02
C PRO A 33 -5.36 25.22 10.66
N ASP A 34 -6.21 26.26 10.65
CA ASP A 34 -6.77 26.81 9.41
C ASP A 34 -5.70 27.35 8.47
N LYS A 35 -4.69 28.06 9.01
CA LYS A 35 -3.60 28.61 8.19
C LYS A 35 -2.68 27.50 7.69
N ILE A 36 -2.42 26.48 8.52
CA ILE A 36 -1.62 25.31 8.17
C ILE A 36 -2.28 24.54 7.02
N ALA A 37 -3.57 24.24 7.13
CA ALA A 37 -4.33 23.53 6.09
C ALA A 37 -4.35 24.32 4.77
N LYS A 38 -4.54 25.65 4.84
CA LYS A 38 -4.48 26.52 3.64
C LYS A 38 -3.11 26.46 2.95
N LYS A 39 -2.00 26.49 3.70
CA LYS A 39 -0.66 26.35 3.10
C LYS A 39 -0.48 24.99 2.44
N LEU A 40 -0.88 23.89 3.08
CA LEU A 40 -0.83 22.57 2.44
C LEU A 40 -1.60 22.54 1.11
N ALA A 41 -2.80 23.13 1.08
CA ALA A 41 -3.62 23.19 -0.13
C ALA A 41 -2.98 24.04 -1.24
N GLU A 42 -2.34 25.16 -0.87
CA GLU A 42 -1.61 26.03 -1.79
C GLU A 42 -0.47 25.26 -2.49
N GLU A 43 0.42 24.61 -1.73
CA GLU A 43 1.53 23.85 -2.32
C GLU A 43 1.02 22.69 -3.20
N ALA A 44 -0.08 22.04 -2.81
CA ALA A 44 -0.66 20.96 -3.61
C ALA A 44 -1.15 21.47 -4.97
N ILE A 45 -1.75 22.66 -5.00
CA ILE A 45 -2.18 23.31 -6.24
C ILE A 45 -0.97 23.71 -7.08
N GLU A 46 0.10 24.24 -6.46
CA GLU A 46 1.32 24.64 -7.17
C GLU A 46 2.04 23.44 -7.81
N VAL A 47 2.13 22.29 -7.11
CA VAL A 47 2.61 21.02 -7.70
C VAL A 47 1.83 20.67 -8.96
N VAL A 48 0.49 20.77 -8.92
CA VAL A 48 -0.37 20.47 -10.08
C VAL A 48 -0.13 21.45 -11.22
N ILE A 49 -0.04 22.75 -10.91
CA ILE A 49 0.20 23.81 -11.91
C ILE A 49 1.54 23.60 -12.62
N ASP A 50 2.59 23.24 -11.88
CA ASP A 50 3.91 22.97 -12.45
C ASP A 50 3.97 21.67 -13.25
N ALA A 51 3.28 20.62 -12.78
CA ALA A 51 3.19 19.37 -13.51
C ALA A 51 2.46 19.54 -14.85
N VAL A 52 1.29 20.19 -14.86
CA VAL A 52 0.52 20.50 -16.07
C VAL A 52 1.30 21.43 -16.99
N GLY A 53 2.06 22.36 -16.41
CA GLY A 53 2.92 23.28 -17.14
C GLY A 53 4.22 22.68 -17.69
N GLY A 54 4.49 21.39 -17.47
CA GLY A 54 5.72 20.74 -17.92
C GLY A 54 7.00 21.28 -17.28
N ARG A 55 6.91 21.77 -16.03
CA ARG A 55 8.03 22.37 -15.27
C ARG A 55 8.52 21.41 -14.17
N PRO A 56 9.40 20.44 -14.48
CA PRO A 56 9.82 19.42 -13.51
C PRO A 56 10.54 20.00 -12.29
N ASP A 57 11.35 21.05 -12.44
CA ASP A 57 12.03 21.71 -11.32
C ASP A 57 11.03 22.34 -10.34
N GLY A 58 9.93 22.90 -10.88
CA GLY A 58 8.82 23.40 -10.10
C GLY A 58 8.15 22.27 -9.31
N VAL A 59 7.78 21.17 -9.99
CA VAL A 59 7.22 19.98 -9.33
C VAL A 59 8.10 19.48 -8.18
N ILE A 60 9.42 19.44 -8.35
CA ILE A 60 10.36 19.02 -7.30
C ILE A 60 10.29 19.98 -6.10
N ARG A 61 10.37 21.30 -6.34
CA ARG A 61 10.35 22.32 -5.30
C ARG A 61 9.03 22.31 -4.53
N GLU A 62 7.91 22.38 -5.23
CA GLU A 62 6.59 22.45 -4.60
C GLU A 62 6.23 21.12 -3.91
N SER A 63 6.75 19.99 -4.40
CA SER A 63 6.59 18.71 -3.70
C SER A 63 7.34 18.71 -2.35
N ALA A 64 8.51 19.35 -2.28
CA ALA A 64 9.24 19.46 -1.02
C ALA A 64 8.49 20.35 -0.02
N ASP A 65 7.94 21.47 -0.47
CA ASP A 65 7.13 22.35 0.39
C ASP A 65 5.78 21.72 0.78
N LEU A 66 5.18 20.92 -0.10
CA LEU A 66 4.01 20.10 0.21
C LEU A 66 4.31 19.11 1.35
N LEU A 67 5.42 18.36 1.25
CA LEU A 67 5.83 17.42 2.29
C LEU A 67 6.13 18.10 3.63
N TYR A 68 6.74 19.29 3.59
CA TYR A 68 6.92 20.11 4.79
C TYR A 68 5.58 20.51 5.42
N ASN A 69 4.65 21.07 4.63
CA ASN A 69 3.37 21.51 5.15
C ASN A 69 2.52 20.33 5.63
N LEU A 70 2.70 19.14 5.04
CA LEU A 70 2.07 17.92 5.50
C LEU A 70 2.61 17.48 6.87
N ALA A 71 3.92 17.56 7.08
CA ALA A 71 4.53 17.28 8.38
C ALA A 71 4.06 18.27 9.46
N VAL A 72 3.93 19.57 9.13
CA VAL A 72 3.36 20.60 10.03
C VAL A 72 1.90 20.28 10.35
N LEU A 73 1.10 19.91 9.36
CA LEU A 73 -0.30 19.54 9.57
C LEU A 73 -0.43 18.31 10.46
N TRP A 74 0.37 17.27 10.24
CA TRP A 74 0.40 16.09 11.11
C TRP A 74 0.74 16.46 12.56
N ALA A 75 1.77 17.26 12.77
CA ALA A 75 2.15 17.71 14.10
C ALA A 75 1.03 18.53 14.78
N ALA A 76 0.34 19.41 14.04
CA ALA A 76 -0.80 20.16 14.56
C ALA A 76 -2.03 19.28 14.85
N ALA A 77 -2.23 18.20 14.09
CA ALA A 77 -3.32 17.25 14.25
C ALA A 77 -3.02 16.12 15.26
N GLY A 78 -1.82 16.08 15.86
CA GLY A 78 -1.41 14.98 16.73
C GLY A 78 -1.21 13.65 16.00
N VAL A 79 -1.00 13.69 14.69
CA VAL A 79 -0.72 12.52 13.85
C VAL A 79 0.79 12.36 13.76
N ARG A 80 1.28 11.14 13.94
CA ARG A 80 2.69 10.79 13.75
C ARG A 80 2.91 10.12 12.39
N PRO A 81 4.08 10.29 11.75
CA PRO A 81 4.40 9.65 10.47
C PRO A 81 4.17 8.14 10.48
N GLU A 82 4.49 7.45 11.58
CA GLU A 82 4.37 5.99 11.70
C GLU A 82 2.92 5.52 11.62
N GLN A 83 1.94 6.35 12.02
CA GLN A 83 0.53 6.03 11.85
C GLN A 83 0.13 6.07 10.37
N VAL A 84 0.71 6.98 9.59
CA VAL A 84 0.50 7.07 8.14
C VAL A 84 1.19 5.91 7.43
N TRP A 85 2.41 5.55 7.83
CA TRP A 85 3.12 4.38 7.32
C TRP A 85 2.36 3.08 7.61
N ALA A 86 1.81 2.93 8.81
CA ALA A 86 0.97 1.79 9.16
C ALA A 86 -0.27 1.68 8.25
N GLU A 87 -0.92 2.81 7.95
CA GLU A 87 -2.04 2.84 7.01
C GLU A 87 -1.61 2.49 5.58
N MET A 88 -0.45 2.96 5.12
CA MET A 88 0.09 2.58 3.82
C MET A 88 0.38 1.08 3.72
N THR A 89 1.01 0.48 4.74
CA THR A 89 1.23 -0.97 4.79
C THR A 89 -0.09 -1.75 4.80
N ARG A 90 -1.10 -1.25 5.53
CA ARG A 90 -2.44 -1.85 5.51
C ARG A 90 -3.06 -1.82 4.11
N ARG A 91 -2.94 -0.70 3.41
CA ARG A 91 -3.42 -0.52 2.02
C ARG A 91 -2.69 -1.43 1.06
N GLU A 92 -1.37 -1.50 1.16
CA GLU A 92 -0.53 -2.40 0.35
C GLU A 92 -0.98 -3.86 0.49
N ARG A 93 -1.23 -4.33 1.72
CA ARG A 93 -1.72 -5.70 1.95
C ARG A 93 -3.09 -5.97 1.28
N LEU A 94 -3.96 -4.98 1.22
CA LEU A 94 -5.33 -5.14 0.72
C LEU A 94 -5.46 -4.91 -0.80
N MET A 95 -4.64 -4.02 -1.34
CA MET A 95 -4.78 -3.48 -2.69
C MET A 95 -3.56 -3.72 -3.57
N GLY A 96 -2.45 -4.21 -3.00
CA GLY A 96 -1.12 -4.16 -3.63
C GLY A 96 -0.46 -2.80 -3.44
N ILE A 97 0.84 -2.72 -3.69
CA ILE A 97 1.64 -1.49 -3.49
C ILE A 97 1.29 -0.37 -4.48
N ALA A 98 0.81 -0.75 -5.67
CA ALA A 98 0.30 0.15 -6.70
C ALA A 98 -0.80 -0.54 -7.52
N GLU A 99 -0.66 -1.85 -7.72
CA GLU A 99 -1.66 -2.68 -8.40
C GLU A 99 -1.84 -4.01 -7.68
N LYS A 100 -3.07 -4.53 -7.72
CA LYS A 100 -3.44 -5.82 -7.14
C LYS A 100 -2.93 -6.92 -8.08
N LEU A 101 -1.88 -7.65 -7.70
CA LEU A 101 -1.38 -8.76 -8.51
C LEU A 101 -2.53 -9.74 -8.84
N PRO A 102 -2.64 -10.23 -10.10
CA PRO A 102 -3.67 -11.20 -10.46
C PRO A 102 -3.62 -12.39 -9.50
N LYS A 103 -4.79 -12.80 -8.97
CA LYS A 103 -4.85 -14.01 -8.15
C LYS A 103 -4.28 -15.18 -8.95
N PRO A 104 -3.37 -16.00 -8.39
CA PRO A 104 -2.95 -17.21 -9.05
C PRO A 104 -4.19 -18.08 -9.30
N PRO A 105 -4.25 -18.81 -10.43
CA PRO A 105 -5.38 -19.67 -10.73
C PRO A 105 -5.60 -20.63 -9.56
N LYS A 106 -6.86 -20.78 -9.13
CA LYS A 106 -7.19 -21.75 -8.07
C LYS A 106 -6.64 -23.11 -8.49
N PRO A 107 -5.97 -23.87 -7.61
CA PRO A 107 -5.52 -25.21 -7.95
C PRO A 107 -6.75 -26.00 -8.40
N VAL A 108 -6.72 -26.44 -9.66
CA VAL A 108 -7.75 -27.30 -10.22
C VAL A 108 -7.68 -28.57 -9.40
N LYS A 109 -8.73 -28.86 -8.62
CA LYS A 109 -8.86 -30.18 -7.99
C LYS A 109 -8.85 -31.19 -9.13
N SER A 110 -7.76 -31.95 -9.26
CA SER A 110 -7.69 -33.05 -10.22
C SER A 110 -8.79 -34.03 -9.86
N VAL A 111 -9.86 -34.06 -10.66
CA VAL A 111 -10.86 -35.11 -10.58
C VAL A 111 -10.20 -36.36 -11.16
N VAL A 112 -9.48 -37.10 -10.32
CA VAL A 112 -9.02 -38.44 -10.67
C VAL A 112 -10.25 -39.33 -10.71
N LYS A 113 -10.88 -39.44 -11.88
CA LYS A 113 -11.86 -40.51 -12.14
C LYS A 113 -11.11 -41.82 -12.18
N SER A 114 -11.20 -42.59 -11.09
CA SER A 114 -10.86 -44.01 -11.06
C SER A 114 -11.67 -44.72 -12.15
N ARG A 115 -11.01 -45.07 -13.26
CA ARG A 115 -11.54 -46.00 -14.25
C ARG A 115 -11.31 -47.40 -13.69
N ASN A 116 -12.34 -47.99 -13.11
CA ASN A 116 -12.33 -49.36 -12.66
C ASN A 116 -12.41 -50.29 -13.89
N SER A 117 -11.27 -50.71 -14.44
CA SER A 117 -11.20 -51.71 -15.51
C SER A 117 -11.22 -53.12 -14.92
N GLY A 118 -12.42 -53.62 -14.62
CA GLY A 118 -12.63 -55.01 -14.24
C GLY A 118 -12.23 -55.96 -15.37
N ARG A 119 -11.06 -56.59 -15.25
CA ARG A 119 -10.69 -57.79 -16.02
C ARG A 119 -11.55 -58.97 -15.56
N ARG A 120 -12.26 -59.63 -16.48
CA ARG A 120 -12.86 -60.95 -16.24
C ARG A 120 -11.79 -62.03 -16.46
N PRO A 121 -11.63 -63.02 -15.55
CA PRO A 121 -10.82 -64.19 -15.84
C PRO A 121 -11.65 -65.22 -16.64
N ILE A 122 -11.03 -65.81 -17.67
CA ILE A 122 -11.52 -66.99 -18.39
C ILE A 122 -10.97 -68.21 -17.66
N ALA A 123 -11.82 -69.05 -17.08
CA ALA A 123 -11.44 -70.34 -16.52
C ALA A 123 -12.10 -71.46 -17.34
N ALA A 124 -11.24 -72.35 -17.85
CA ALA A 124 -11.56 -73.52 -18.64
C ALA A 124 -12.35 -74.57 -17.82
N VAL A 125 -13.33 -75.20 -18.46
CA VAL A 125 -14.00 -76.40 -17.94
C VAL A 125 -13.77 -77.51 -18.96
N ASP A 126 -12.89 -78.45 -18.61
CA ASP A 126 -12.75 -79.74 -19.27
C ASP A 126 -12.97 -80.84 -18.23
N GLN A 127 -14.10 -81.54 -18.31
CA GLN A 127 -14.27 -82.86 -17.69
C GLN A 127 -15.05 -83.77 -18.63
N ARG A 128 -14.30 -84.65 -19.29
CA ARG A 128 -14.78 -85.80 -20.06
C ARG A 128 -15.32 -86.89 -19.13
N ILE A 129 -16.56 -87.30 -19.41
CA ILE A 129 -17.05 -88.68 -19.55
C ILE A 129 -16.36 -89.76 -18.70
N ARG A 130 -17.08 -90.32 -17.71
CA ARG A 130 -17.16 -91.78 -17.49
C ARG A 130 -18.59 -92.18 -17.09
N LYS A 131 -19.01 -93.29 -17.67
CA LYS A 131 -20.33 -93.94 -17.67
C LYS A 131 -20.34 -95.10 -16.64
N LEU A 132 -21.54 -95.44 -16.16
CA LEU A 132 -22.01 -96.73 -15.61
C LEU A 132 -21.69 -97.08 -14.14
N GLY A 133 -22.74 -97.51 -13.43
CA GLY A 133 -22.76 -98.04 -12.08
C GLY A 133 -24.05 -97.69 -11.37
#